data_AF-A0AAW1WU35-F1
#
_entry.id   AF-A0AAW1WU35-F1
#
_cell.length_a   1.000
_cell.length_b   1.000
_cell.length_c   1.000
_cell.angle_alpha   90.00
_cell.angle_beta   90.00
_cell.angle_gamma   90.00
#
_symmetry.space_group_name_H-M   'P 1'
#
loop_
_entity.id
_entity.type
_entity.pdbx_description
1 polymer ?
#
loop_
_entity_poly.entity_id
_entity_poly.type
_entity_poly.pdbx_seq_one_letter_code
_entity_poly.pdbx_strand_id
1 'polypeptide(L)'
;MRDFDFAKAKEGFLIYLKWREDYRVDAIPKEFKFDEYDAVKRCYPHGFHGVDRYGRPVYIERIGMVDLNKLLQVTTLERFIKYHVSEQEKTLSLRYPTCSIAAKKHVASTTSILDVNGVGMANFSKPARYLFMEIQKIDSNYYPETLNRLFIVNAGNGFKLLWKAVKAFLDARTLAKIQVLGYNYQKDLLDLIDPSNLPTFLGGNCTCSDYGGCLLSDKGPWNNPEITDVLQAISANEMNSTDEYGGDASEEAAVQNRKIQALEAALRDAKKKIEALEAALEDTKNVLKELVQHVEELRSTSWEVQSTSN
;
A
#
# COMPACT_ATOMS: atom_id res chain seq x y z
N MET A 1 7.77 -6.14 0.75
CA MET A 1 8.68 -6.28 -0.41
C MET A 1 9.05 -7.74 -0.58
N ARG A 2 8.40 -8.49 -1.52
CA ARG A 2 8.70 -9.86 -2.01
C ARG A 2 9.59 -10.76 -1.13
N ASP A 3 9.35 -10.75 0.18
CA ASP A 3 10.18 -11.32 1.24
C ASP A 3 11.71 -11.09 1.07
N PHE A 4 12.07 -9.88 0.66
CA PHE A 4 13.44 -9.42 0.36
C PHE A 4 14.15 -10.20 -0.75
N ASP A 5 13.40 -10.96 -1.55
CA ASP A 5 13.90 -11.66 -2.74
C ASP A 5 14.25 -10.65 -3.84
N PHE A 6 15.56 -10.49 -4.09
CA PHE A 6 16.07 -9.56 -5.08
C PHE A 6 15.56 -9.84 -6.50
N ALA A 7 15.51 -11.12 -6.91
CA ALA A 7 15.09 -11.48 -8.25
C ALA A 7 13.62 -11.12 -8.48
N LYS A 8 12.74 -11.47 -7.52
CA LYS A 8 11.31 -11.09 -7.57
C LYS A 8 11.10 -9.59 -7.47
N ALA A 9 11.92 -8.88 -6.69
CA ALA A 9 11.85 -7.43 -6.58
C ALA A 9 12.22 -6.76 -7.92
N LYS A 10 13.33 -7.20 -8.55
CA LYS A 10 13.74 -6.71 -9.87
C LYS A 10 12.69 -6.99 -10.93
N GLU A 11 12.18 -8.23 -10.99
CA GLU A 11 11.12 -8.60 -11.94
C GLU A 11 9.86 -7.75 -11.75
N GLY A 12 9.38 -7.61 -10.52
CA GLY A 12 8.22 -6.78 -10.21
C GLY A 12 8.43 -5.31 -10.59
N PHE A 13 9.62 -4.77 -10.37
CA PHE A 13 9.96 -3.40 -10.77
C PHE A 13 9.99 -3.22 -12.29
N LEU A 14 10.54 -4.17 -13.05
CA LEU A 14 10.54 -4.11 -14.52
C LEU A 14 9.13 -4.21 -15.10
N ILE A 15 8.27 -5.07 -14.53
CA ILE A 15 6.86 -5.17 -14.90
C ILE A 15 6.14 -3.84 -14.63
N TYR A 16 6.39 -3.23 -13.48
CA TYR A 16 5.85 -1.92 -13.14
C TYR A 16 6.27 -0.82 -14.13
N LEU A 17 7.57 -0.71 -14.45
CA LEU A 17 8.08 0.28 -15.41
C LEU A 17 7.44 0.12 -16.79
N LYS A 18 7.37 -1.13 -17.29
CA LYS A 18 6.71 -1.41 -18.56
C LYS A 18 5.22 -1.03 -18.53
N TRP A 19 4.51 -1.36 -17.46
CA TRP A 19 3.11 -0.98 -17.32
C TRP A 19 2.92 0.54 -17.30
N ARG A 20 3.82 1.29 -16.64
CA ARG A 20 3.75 2.75 -16.64
C ARG A 20 3.87 3.33 -18.05
N GLU A 21 4.79 2.79 -18.84
CA GLU A 21 4.98 3.17 -20.25
C GLU A 21 3.74 2.82 -21.09
N ASP A 22 3.32 1.55 -21.06
CA ASP A 22 2.18 1.03 -21.84
C ASP A 22 0.87 1.76 -21.49
N TYR A 23 0.65 2.05 -20.20
CA TYR A 23 -0.56 2.71 -19.70
C TYR A 23 -0.43 4.25 -19.68
N ARG A 24 0.73 4.79 -20.05
CA ARG A 24 1.08 6.22 -20.04
C ARG A 24 0.78 6.90 -18.69
N VAL A 25 1.18 6.26 -17.59
CA VAL A 25 0.84 6.70 -16.22
C VAL A 25 1.34 8.11 -15.94
N ASP A 26 2.57 8.43 -16.33
CA ASP A 26 3.19 9.75 -16.12
C ASP A 26 2.47 10.90 -16.82
N ALA A 27 1.70 10.60 -17.87
CA ALA A 27 0.90 11.58 -18.60
C ALA A 27 -0.47 11.83 -17.94
N ILE A 28 -0.96 10.90 -17.11
CA ILE A 28 -2.31 10.96 -16.52
C ILE A 28 -2.55 12.26 -15.76
N PRO A 29 -1.69 12.71 -14.82
CA PRO A 29 -1.96 13.93 -14.05
C PRO A 29 -2.07 15.19 -14.90
N LYS A 30 -1.47 15.19 -16.10
CA LYS A 30 -1.43 16.35 -17.01
C LYS A 30 -2.54 16.30 -18.07
N GLU A 31 -2.85 15.11 -18.59
CA GLU A 31 -3.70 14.93 -19.77
C GLU A 31 -5.11 14.41 -19.42
N PHE A 32 -5.28 13.67 -18.34
CA PHE A 32 -6.56 13.05 -18.02
C PHE A 32 -7.47 13.99 -17.25
N LYS A 33 -8.57 14.37 -17.90
CA LYS A 33 -9.67 15.12 -17.28
C LYS A 33 -10.83 14.17 -16.98
N PHE A 34 -11.26 14.17 -15.73
CA PHE A 34 -12.40 13.39 -15.25
C PHE A 34 -13.59 14.31 -15.01
N ASP A 35 -14.11 14.90 -16.09
CA ASP A 35 -15.14 15.94 -16.05
C ASP A 35 -16.44 15.46 -15.39
N GLU A 36 -16.70 14.15 -15.40
CA GLU A 36 -17.84 13.53 -14.74
C GLU A 36 -17.66 13.27 -13.22
N TYR A 37 -16.56 13.74 -12.61
CA TYR A 37 -16.23 13.50 -11.20
C TYR A 37 -17.42 13.70 -10.26
N ASP A 38 -18.09 14.86 -10.32
CA ASP A 38 -19.20 15.17 -9.44
C ASP A 38 -20.39 14.23 -9.61
N ALA A 39 -20.66 13.79 -10.84
CA ALA A 39 -21.72 12.82 -11.14
C ALA A 39 -21.37 11.44 -10.57
N VAL A 40 -20.11 11.02 -10.72
CA VAL A 40 -19.59 9.77 -10.15
C VAL A 40 -19.66 9.78 -8.64
N LYS A 41 -19.30 10.87 -7.97
CA LYS A 41 -19.34 10.98 -6.49
C LYS A 41 -20.73 10.84 -5.92
N ARG A 42 -21.77 11.21 -6.68
CA ARG A 42 -23.18 11.05 -6.29
C ARG A 42 -23.67 9.60 -6.35
N CYS A 43 -23.14 8.77 -7.25
CA CYS A 43 -23.54 7.36 -7.38
C CYS A 43 -22.53 6.38 -6.77
N TYR A 44 -21.28 6.79 -6.53
CA TYR A 44 -20.25 6.03 -5.87
C TYR A 44 -19.55 6.94 -4.84
N PRO A 45 -20.08 7.03 -3.60
CA PRO A 45 -19.47 7.87 -2.58
C PRO A 45 -18.14 7.28 -2.08
N HIS A 46 -17.03 7.93 -2.42
CA HIS A 46 -15.68 7.54 -2.03
C HIS A 46 -14.77 8.76 -1.88
N GLY A 47 -13.60 8.65 -1.26
CA GLY A 47 -12.58 9.71 -1.25
C GLY A 47 -11.66 9.70 -0.04
N PHE A 48 -10.61 10.52 -0.10
CA PHE A 48 -9.73 10.78 1.03
C PHE A 48 -10.35 11.79 2.00
N HIS A 49 -10.16 11.56 3.31
CA HIS A 49 -10.67 12.44 4.35
C HIS A 49 -9.89 12.29 5.66
N GLY A 50 -9.11 13.32 6.00
CA GLY A 50 -8.32 13.39 7.21
C GLY A 50 -7.12 12.44 7.21
N VAL A 51 -6.57 12.25 8.40
CA VAL A 51 -5.45 11.34 8.65
C VAL A 51 -5.73 10.50 9.90
N ASP A 52 -5.11 9.32 9.96
CA ASP A 52 -5.08 8.53 11.18
C ASP A 52 -4.14 9.17 12.23
N ARG A 53 -4.14 8.66 13.46
CA ARG A 53 -3.30 9.14 14.57
C ARG A 53 -1.80 9.01 14.29
N TYR A 54 -1.41 8.29 13.24
CA TYR A 54 -0.04 8.16 12.78
C TYR A 54 0.22 9.02 11.53
N GLY A 55 -0.68 9.93 11.15
CA GLY A 55 -0.50 10.83 10.02
C GLY A 55 -0.69 10.17 8.65
N ARG A 56 -1.18 8.94 8.57
CA ARG A 56 -1.48 8.30 7.27
C ARG A 56 -2.78 8.87 6.72
N PRO A 57 -2.87 9.16 5.41
CA PRO A 57 -4.13 9.57 4.81
C PRO A 57 -5.20 8.48 5.03
N VAL A 58 -6.44 8.91 5.29
CA VAL A 58 -7.58 8.00 5.44
C VAL A 58 -8.40 8.02 4.15
N TYR A 59 -8.56 6.85 3.53
CA TYR A 59 -9.40 6.66 2.35
C TYR A 59 -10.71 5.96 2.73
N ILE A 60 -11.84 6.42 2.21
CA ILE A 60 -13.16 5.93 2.58
C ILE A 60 -13.97 5.62 1.32
N GLU A 61 -14.59 4.44 1.26
CA GLU A 61 -15.60 4.10 0.24
C GLU A 61 -16.89 3.59 0.90
N ARG A 62 -18.04 4.07 0.43
CA ARG A 62 -19.37 3.59 0.85
C ARG A 62 -19.90 2.57 -0.15
N ILE A 63 -19.29 1.39 -0.21
CA ILE A 63 -19.60 0.34 -1.19
C ILE A 63 -21.09 -0.02 -1.23
N GLY A 64 -21.74 -0.10 -0.06
CA GLY A 64 -23.16 -0.44 0.00
C GLY A 64 -24.11 0.66 -0.49
N MET A 65 -23.59 1.87 -0.75
CA MET A 65 -24.34 2.98 -1.36
C MET A 65 -24.07 3.13 -2.86
N VAL A 66 -23.30 2.23 -3.47
CA VAL A 66 -22.95 2.32 -4.89
C VAL A 66 -24.16 1.99 -5.77
N ASP A 67 -24.56 2.96 -6.59
CA ASP A 67 -25.52 2.78 -7.67
C ASP A 67 -24.75 2.53 -8.97
N LEU A 68 -24.44 1.25 -9.21
CA LEU A 68 -23.66 0.83 -10.37
C LEU A 68 -24.36 1.13 -11.70
N ASN A 69 -25.69 1.09 -11.74
CA ASN A 69 -26.43 1.40 -12.96
C ASN A 69 -26.25 2.86 -13.35
N LYS A 70 -26.35 3.78 -12.38
CA LYS A 70 -26.05 5.20 -12.62
C LYS A 70 -24.57 5.42 -12.93
N LEU A 71 -23.66 4.71 -12.26
CA LEU A 71 -22.23 4.80 -12.56
C LEU A 71 -21.94 4.52 -14.04
N LEU A 72 -22.52 3.45 -14.57
CA LEU A 72 -22.37 3.05 -15.98
C LEU A 72 -23.11 3.97 -16.97
N GLN A 73 -23.98 4.87 -16.49
CA GLN A 73 -24.62 5.91 -17.31
C GLN A 73 -23.80 7.20 -17.37
N VAL A 74 -22.99 7.49 -16.33
CA VAL A 74 -22.24 8.75 -16.22
C VAL A 74 -20.77 8.60 -16.59
N THR A 75 -20.21 7.40 -16.53
CA THR A 75 -18.83 7.10 -16.90
C THR A 75 -18.69 5.69 -17.48
N THR A 76 -17.49 5.35 -17.95
CA THR A 76 -17.12 3.98 -18.32
C THR A 76 -16.23 3.37 -17.25
N LEU A 77 -16.17 2.03 -17.20
CA LEU A 77 -15.30 1.34 -16.26
C LEU A 77 -13.83 1.70 -16.51
N GLU A 78 -13.43 1.82 -17.76
CA GLU A 78 -12.06 2.17 -18.16
C GLU A 78 -11.69 3.59 -17.70
N ARG A 79 -12.62 4.55 -17.81
CA ARG A 79 -12.40 5.91 -17.31
C ARG A 79 -12.32 5.95 -15.79
N PHE A 80 -13.19 5.20 -15.10
CA PHE A 80 -13.11 5.10 -13.64
C PHE A 80 -11.81 4.43 -13.16
N ILE A 81 -11.35 3.39 -13.85
CA ILE A 81 -10.06 2.74 -13.57
C ILE A 81 -8.90 3.71 -13.80
N LYS A 82 -8.94 4.50 -14.88
CA LYS A 82 -7.92 5.53 -15.14
C LYS A 82 -7.93 6.64 -14.08
N TYR A 83 -9.12 7.02 -13.62
CA TYR A 83 -9.29 7.93 -12.48
C TYR A 83 -8.70 7.35 -11.18
N HIS A 84 -8.88 6.05 -10.91
CA HIS A 84 -8.24 5.38 -9.77
C HIS A 84 -6.72 5.48 -9.84
N VAL A 85 -6.13 5.22 -11.01
CA VAL A 85 -4.67 5.40 -11.23
C VAL A 85 -4.26 6.85 -11.00
N SER A 86 -5.04 7.83 -11.48
CA SER A 86 -4.78 9.25 -11.21
C SER A 86 -4.78 9.57 -9.71
N GLU A 87 -5.70 9.00 -8.93
CA GLU A 87 -5.75 9.19 -7.48
C GLU A 87 -4.57 8.53 -6.77
N GLN A 88 -4.06 7.39 -7.27
CA GLN A 88 -2.84 6.77 -6.76
C GLN A 88 -1.61 7.65 -7.02
N GLU A 89 -1.45 8.18 -8.23
CA GLU A 89 -0.34 9.11 -8.55
C GLU A 89 -0.42 10.40 -7.73
N LYS A 90 -1.62 10.99 -7.54
CA LYS A 90 -1.84 12.13 -6.64
C LYS A 90 -1.49 11.76 -5.20
N THR A 91 -1.76 10.54 -4.76
CA THR A 91 -1.43 10.10 -3.40
C THR A 91 0.08 9.99 -3.20
N LEU A 92 0.81 9.41 -4.16
CA LEU A 92 2.27 9.30 -4.11
C LEU A 92 2.97 10.66 -4.19
N SER A 93 2.53 11.55 -5.08
CA SER A 93 3.20 12.82 -5.36
C SER A 93 2.81 13.95 -4.41
N LEU A 94 1.62 13.91 -3.82
CA LEU A 94 1.09 15.00 -3.00
C LEU A 94 0.71 14.53 -1.59
N ARG A 95 -0.17 13.53 -1.46
CA ARG A 95 -0.72 13.17 -0.13
C ARG A 95 0.34 12.60 0.80
N TYR A 96 1.17 11.67 0.34
CA TYR A 96 2.24 11.09 1.16
C TYR A 96 3.32 12.10 1.57
N PRO A 97 3.85 12.95 0.68
CA PRO A 97 4.81 13.98 1.08
C PRO A 97 4.23 15.00 2.06
N THR A 98 3.03 15.53 1.81
CA THR A 98 2.38 16.50 2.72
C THR A 98 2.03 15.88 4.07
N CYS A 99 1.57 14.63 4.10
CA CYS A 99 1.39 13.88 5.34
C CYS A 99 2.71 13.65 6.08
N SER A 100 3.80 13.39 5.34
CA SER A 100 5.13 13.19 5.93
C SER A 100 5.65 14.46 6.60
N ILE A 101 5.48 15.62 5.94
CA ILE A 101 5.81 16.93 6.48
C ILE A 101 4.98 17.21 7.74
N ALA A 102 3.66 17.06 7.65
CA ALA A 102 2.73 17.32 8.75
C ALA A 102 3.04 16.46 9.99
N ALA A 103 3.30 15.16 9.76
CA ALA A 103 3.56 14.21 10.82
C ALA A 103 5.03 14.16 11.28
N LYS A 104 5.91 14.92 10.63
CA LYS A 104 7.37 14.94 10.86
C LYS A 104 8.01 13.55 10.83
N LYS A 105 7.52 12.69 9.94
CA LYS A 105 8.00 11.31 9.76
C LYS A 105 7.62 10.78 8.40
N HIS A 106 8.30 9.75 7.92
CA HIS A 106 7.97 9.16 6.63
C HIS A 106 6.60 8.48 6.63
N VAL A 107 5.72 8.91 5.73
CA VAL A 107 4.39 8.33 5.46
C VAL A 107 4.38 7.87 4.01
N ALA A 108 4.20 6.56 3.80
CA ALA A 108 4.09 5.94 2.48
C ALA A 108 2.97 4.89 2.40
N SER A 109 1.99 4.99 3.30
CA SER A 109 0.87 4.05 3.37
C SER A 109 -0.42 4.73 3.80
N THR A 110 -1.54 4.13 3.43
CA THR A 110 -2.92 4.63 3.61
C THR A 110 -3.69 3.71 4.56
N THR A 111 -4.53 4.31 5.41
CA THR A 111 -5.53 3.60 6.19
C THR A 111 -6.87 3.70 5.46
N SER A 112 -7.47 2.56 5.10
CA SER A 112 -8.68 2.53 4.26
C SER A 112 -9.89 2.00 5.01
N ILE A 113 -11.07 2.54 4.73
CA ILE A 113 -12.36 2.12 5.32
C ILE A 113 -13.35 1.85 4.20
N LEU A 114 -13.87 0.63 4.14
CA LEU A 114 -14.96 0.24 3.25
C LEU A 114 -16.22 0.03 4.08
N ASP A 115 -17.21 0.90 3.92
CA ASP A 115 -18.53 0.70 4.50
C ASP A 115 -19.39 -0.16 3.58
N VAL A 116 -19.70 -1.37 4.04
CA VAL A 116 -20.48 -2.35 3.29
C VAL A 116 -21.94 -2.40 3.72
N ASN A 117 -22.41 -1.42 4.50
CA ASN A 117 -23.83 -1.32 4.83
C ASN A 117 -24.68 -1.12 3.57
N GLY A 118 -25.60 -2.06 3.29
CA GLY A 118 -26.42 -2.05 2.09
C GLY A 118 -25.87 -2.85 0.91
N VAL A 119 -24.68 -3.48 1.05
CA VAL A 119 -24.16 -4.39 0.02
C VAL A 119 -25.14 -5.55 -0.20
N GLY A 120 -25.53 -5.74 -1.46
CA GLY A 120 -26.47 -6.76 -1.90
C GLY A 120 -26.09 -7.38 -3.23
N MET A 121 -27.02 -8.12 -3.86
CA MET A 121 -26.75 -8.88 -5.08
C MET A 121 -26.28 -8.03 -6.27
N ALA A 122 -26.68 -6.76 -6.36
CA ALA A 122 -26.24 -5.85 -7.42
C ALA A 122 -24.72 -5.61 -7.42
N ASN A 123 -24.09 -5.64 -6.23
CA ASN A 123 -22.64 -5.51 -6.05
C ASN A 123 -21.87 -6.75 -6.57
N PHE A 124 -22.55 -7.83 -6.98
CA PHE A 124 -21.96 -9.04 -7.57
C PHE A 124 -22.18 -9.15 -9.08
N SER A 125 -22.79 -8.13 -9.69
CA SER A 125 -22.95 -8.08 -11.13
C SER A 125 -21.60 -8.22 -11.85
N LYS A 126 -21.63 -8.68 -13.11
CA LYS A 126 -20.40 -8.83 -13.91
C LYS A 126 -19.58 -7.53 -13.99
N PRO A 127 -20.18 -6.32 -14.19
CA PRO A 127 -19.43 -5.07 -14.18
C PRO A 127 -18.78 -4.75 -12.82
N ALA A 128 -19.48 -4.97 -11.70
CA ALA A 128 -18.91 -4.75 -10.37
C ALA A 128 -17.70 -5.65 -10.09
N ARG A 129 -17.83 -6.94 -10.43
CA ARG A 129 -16.72 -7.90 -10.28
C ARG A 129 -15.53 -7.54 -11.15
N TYR A 130 -15.77 -7.15 -12.39
CA TYR A 130 -14.70 -6.70 -13.29
C TYR A 130 -13.97 -5.48 -12.72
N LEU A 131 -14.72 -4.46 -12.30
CA LEU A 131 -14.15 -3.25 -11.73
C LEU A 131 -13.28 -3.54 -10.49
N PHE A 132 -13.80 -4.34 -9.56
CA PHE A 132 -13.06 -4.76 -8.37
C PHE A 132 -11.77 -5.50 -8.72
N MET A 133 -11.83 -6.45 -9.66
CA MET A 133 -10.66 -7.24 -10.06
C MET A 133 -9.58 -6.39 -10.73
N GLU A 134 -9.94 -5.45 -11.59
CA GLU A 134 -8.95 -4.58 -12.24
C GLU A 134 -8.30 -3.62 -11.25
N ILE A 135 -9.08 -3.02 -10.33
CA ILE A 135 -8.53 -2.16 -9.27
C ILE A 135 -7.57 -2.95 -8.37
N GLN A 136 -7.99 -4.13 -7.90
CA GLN A 136 -7.16 -4.98 -7.05
C GLN A 136 -5.85 -5.38 -7.76
N LYS A 137 -5.93 -5.74 -9.04
CA LYS A 137 -4.77 -6.09 -9.86
C LYS A 137 -3.80 -4.91 -9.99
N ILE A 138 -4.31 -3.71 -10.25
CA ILE A 138 -3.50 -2.49 -10.33
C ILE A 138 -2.80 -2.24 -8.99
N ASP A 139 -3.54 -2.24 -7.89
CA ASP A 139 -3.01 -1.93 -6.56
C ASP A 139 -1.97 -2.97 -6.10
N SER A 140 -2.24 -4.25 -6.32
CA SER A 140 -1.34 -5.34 -5.91
C SER A 140 -0.05 -5.39 -6.74
N ASN A 141 -0.12 -5.09 -8.04
CA ASN A 141 1.03 -5.24 -8.94
C ASN A 141 1.86 -3.97 -9.07
N TYR A 142 1.21 -2.80 -9.06
CA TYR A 142 1.84 -1.54 -9.43
C TYR A 142 1.94 -0.54 -8.28
N TYR A 143 1.11 -0.68 -7.24
CA TYR A 143 1.16 0.14 -6.02
C TYR A 143 1.35 -0.72 -4.75
N PRO A 144 2.32 -1.66 -4.73
CA PRO A 144 2.46 -2.59 -3.62
C PRO A 144 2.83 -1.86 -2.32
N GLU A 145 2.42 -2.42 -1.19
CA GLU A 145 2.73 -1.93 0.17
C GLU A 145 2.21 -0.52 0.52
N THR A 146 1.36 0.06 -0.31
CA THR A 146 0.69 1.34 -0.03
C THR A 146 -0.49 1.21 0.94
N LEU A 147 -0.99 0.00 1.18
CA LEU A 147 -2.00 -0.27 2.21
C LEU A 147 -1.35 -0.52 3.58
N ASN A 148 -1.70 0.28 4.59
CA ASN A 148 -1.36 0.03 5.99
C ASN A 148 -2.37 -0.92 6.65
N ARG A 149 -3.66 -0.54 6.60
CA ARG A 149 -4.78 -1.29 7.19
C ARG A 149 -6.05 -1.00 6.41
N LEU A 150 -6.89 -2.01 6.24
CA LEU A 150 -8.22 -1.90 5.65
C LEU A 150 -9.27 -2.32 6.67
N PHE A 151 -10.18 -1.43 7.01
CA PHE A 151 -11.37 -1.76 7.80
C PHE A 151 -12.55 -1.95 6.87
N ILE A 152 -13.22 -3.09 7.00
CA ILE A 152 -14.51 -3.33 6.38
C ILE A 152 -15.55 -3.26 7.50
N VAL A 153 -16.42 -2.25 7.46
CA VAL A 153 -17.34 -1.92 8.56
C VAL A 153 -18.79 -2.14 8.16
N ASN A 154 -19.69 -2.28 9.14
CA ASN A 154 -21.08 -2.68 8.93
C ASN A 154 -21.21 -4.04 8.20
N ALA A 155 -20.26 -4.94 8.41
CA ALA A 155 -20.29 -6.27 7.81
C ALA A 155 -21.35 -7.17 8.46
N GLY A 156 -22.59 -7.05 7.97
CA GLY A 156 -23.70 -7.91 8.37
C GLY A 156 -23.58 -9.35 7.86
N ASN A 157 -24.59 -10.17 8.15
CA ASN A 157 -24.59 -11.59 7.75
C ASN A 157 -24.50 -11.81 6.23
N GLY A 158 -25.07 -10.91 5.42
CA GLY A 158 -24.96 -10.96 3.95
C GLY A 158 -23.52 -10.76 3.45
N PHE A 159 -22.72 -9.94 4.14
CA PHE A 159 -21.32 -9.69 3.76
C PHE A 159 -20.43 -10.90 4.06
N LYS A 160 -20.73 -11.72 5.08
CA LYS A 160 -19.90 -12.89 5.41
C LYS A 160 -19.76 -13.87 4.25
N LEU A 161 -20.81 -14.06 3.45
CA LEU A 161 -20.77 -14.92 2.27
C LEU A 161 -19.93 -14.28 1.14
N LEU A 162 -20.12 -12.98 0.90
CA LEU A 162 -19.30 -12.20 -0.06
C LEU A 162 -17.81 -12.31 0.30
N TRP A 163 -17.49 -12.10 1.57
CA TRP A 163 -16.13 -12.09 2.06
C TRP A 163 -15.42 -13.41 1.78
N LYS A 164 -16.12 -14.55 1.92
CA LYS A 164 -15.56 -15.87 1.59
C LYS A 164 -15.12 -15.96 0.11
N ALA A 165 -15.90 -15.39 -0.81
CA ALA A 165 -15.56 -15.37 -2.24
C ALA A 165 -14.44 -14.36 -2.54
N VAL A 166 -14.51 -13.16 -1.97
CA VAL A 166 -13.52 -12.08 -2.19
C VAL A 166 -12.13 -12.49 -1.72
N LYS A 167 -12.04 -13.18 -0.57
CA LYS A 167 -10.75 -13.66 -0.04
C LYS A 167 -9.94 -14.49 -1.02
N ALA A 168 -10.59 -15.24 -1.92
CA ALA A 168 -9.91 -16.11 -2.87
C ALA A 168 -9.09 -15.32 -3.91
N PHE A 169 -9.37 -14.03 -4.08
CA PHE A 169 -8.70 -13.14 -5.04
C PHE A 169 -7.70 -12.20 -4.39
N LEU A 170 -7.56 -12.23 -3.06
CA LEU A 170 -6.65 -11.36 -2.32
C LEU A 170 -5.39 -12.14 -1.93
N ASP A 171 -4.24 -11.53 -2.12
CA ASP A 171 -2.97 -12.09 -1.66
C ASP A 171 -2.91 -12.12 -0.11
N ALA A 172 -2.10 -13.04 0.42
CA ALA A 172 -2.01 -13.25 1.87
C ALA A 172 -1.59 -12.00 2.66
N ARG A 173 -0.77 -11.11 2.06
CA ARG A 173 -0.30 -9.89 2.71
C ARG A 173 -1.40 -8.85 2.81
N THR A 174 -2.18 -8.69 1.75
CA THR A 174 -3.38 -7.86 1.78
C THR A 174 -4.38 -8.40 2.80
N LEU A 175 -4.66 -9.71 2.80
CA LEU A 175 -5.57 -10.34 3.77
C LEU A 175 -5.17 -10.09 5.22
N ALA A 176 -3.87 -10.14 5.54
CA ALA A 176 -3.36 -9.88 6.88
C ALA A 176 -3.61 -8.44 7.37
N LYS A 177 -3.85 -7.48 6.45
CA LYS A 177 -4.12 -6.07 6.76
C LYS A 177 -5.62 -5.76 6.88
N ILE A 178 -6.50 -6.72 6.60
CA ILE A 178 -7.96 -6.51 6.56
C ILE A 178 -8.62 -6.89 7.89
N GLN A 179 -9.42 -5.98 8.43
CA GLN A 179 -10.27 -6.21 9.59
C GLN A 179 -11.72 -6.10 9.17
N VAL A 180 -12.47 -7.20 9.31
CA VAL A 180 -13.91 -7.23 9.01
C VAL A 180 -14.69 -7.09 10.30
N LEU A 181 -15.35 -5.95 10.46
CA LEU A 181 -16.05 -5.52 11.65
C LEU A 181 -17.55 -5.47 11.39
N GLY A 182 -18.35 -5.90 12.37
CA GLY A 182 -19.81 -5.82 12.32
C GLY A 182 -20.32 -4.38 12.48
N TYR A 183 -21.45 -4.20 13.17
CA TYR A 183 -22.05 -2.87 13.38
C TYR A 183 -21.42 -2.06 14.52
N ASN A 184 -20.69 -2.72 15.44
CA ASN A 184 -20.06 -2.10 16.61
C ASN A 184 -18.57 -1.78 16.37
N TYR A 185 -18.25 -1.23 15.20
CA TYR A 185 -16.87 -0.99 14.73
C TYR A 185 -16.28 0.36 15.18
N GLN A 186 -17.10 1.25 15.74
CA GLN A 186 -16.75 2.65 15.95
C GLN A 186 -15.54 2.79 16.87
N LYS A 187 -15.46 1.95 17.92
CA LYS A 187 -14.29 1.93 18.82
C LYS A 187 -13.00 1.62 18.08
N ASP A 188 -13.00 0.59 17.22
CA ASP A 188 -11.81 0.19 16.44
C ASP A 188 -11.31 1.33 15.53
N LEU A 189 -12.24 2.09 14.93
CA LEU A 189 -11.87 3.27 14.13
C LEU A 189 -11.34 4.41 15.00
N LEU A 190 -12.00 4.72 16.12
CA LEU A 190 -11.64 5.84 17.01
C LEU A 190 -10.32 5.62 17.77
N ASP A 191 -9.95 4.36 18.01
CA ASP A 191 -8.65 3.98 18.55
C ASP A 191 -7.51 4.39 17.58
N LEU A 192 -7.78 4.37 16.26
CA LEU A 192 -6.77 4.68 15.24
C LEU A 192 -6.92 6.09 14.62
N ILE A 193 -8.11 6.66 14.59
CA ILE A 193 -8.43 7.91 13.89
C ILE A 193 -9.04 8.89 14.88
N ASP A 194 -8.55 10.14 14.87
CA ASP A 194 -9.14 11.18 15.71
C ASP A 194 -10.58 11.48 15.28
N PRO A 195 -11.55 11.67 16.21
CA PRO A 195 -12.93 11.98 15.85
C PRO A 195 -13.06 13.18 14.91
N SER A 196 -12.19 14.19 15.00
CA SER A 196 -12.20 15.37 14.12
C SER A 196 -11.77 15.07 12.67
N ASN A 197 -11.12 13.93 12.44
CA ASN A 197 -10.71 13.41 11.14
C ASN A 197 -11.61 12.26 10.64
N LEU A 198 -12.64 11.89 11.40
CA LEU A 198 -13.58 10.84 11.04
C LEU A 198 -14.98 11.42 10.77
N PRO A 199 -15.65 11.06 9.67
CA PRO A 199 -17.00 11.52 9.39
C PRO A 199 -18.01 11.07 10.45
N THR A 200 -19.05 11.87 10.69
CA THR A 200 -20.13 11.53 11.65
C THR A 200 -20.83 10.21 11.33
N PHE A 201 -21.03 9.89 10.05
CA PHE A 201 -21.63 8.61 9.62
C PHE A 201 -20.74 7.38 9.90
N LEU A 202 -19.48 7.57 10.31
CA LEU A 202 -18.58 6.51 10.78
C LEU A 202 -18.33 6.59 12.30
N GLY A 203 -19.03 7.46 13.03
CA GLY A 203 -18.90 7.62 14.47
C GLY A 203 -17.89 8.69 14.92
N GLY A 204 -17.41 9.54 14.01
CA GLY A 204 -16.61 10.72 14.34
C GLY A 204 -17.43 11.99 14.50
N ASN A 205 -16.76 13.14 14.40
CA ASN A 205 -17.34 14.48 14.63
C ASN A 205 -17.24 15.39 13.39
N CYS A 206 -16.60 14.94 12.30
CA CYS A 206 -16.39 15.77 11.11
C CYS A 206 -17.63 15.76 10.20
N THR A 207 -18.08 16.94 9.75
CA THR A 207 -19.21 17.07 8.82
C THR A 207 -18.80 17.62 7.46
N CYS A 208 -17.82 18.54 7.41
CA CYS A 208 -17.44 19.29 6.21
C CYS A 208 -18.65 19.87 5.45
N SER A 209 -19.60 20.45 6.19
CA SER A 209 -20.86 20.95 5.64
C SER A 209 -20.64 21.97 4.52
N ASP A 210 -19.63 22.83 4.64
CA ASP A 210 -19.31 23.86 3.64
C ASP A 210 -18.85 23.30 2.29
N TYR A 211 -18.48 22.02 2.25
CA TYR A 211 -18.01 21.30 1.05
C TYR A 211 -19.02 20.25 0.57
N GLY A 212 -20.25 20.24 1.09
CA GLY A 212 -21.26 19.23 0.77
C GLY A 212 -21.02 17.86 1.41
N GLY A 213 -20.07 17.76 2.36
CA GLY A 213 -19.80 16.56 3.14
C GLY A 213 -18.36 16.08 3.10
N CYS A 214 -17.99 15.22 4.05
CA CYS A 214 -16.62 14.72 4.22
C CYS A 214 -16.03 14.08 2.96
N LEU A 215 -16.81 13.30 2.20
CA LEU A 215 -16.32 12.62 1.00
C LEU A 215 -16.13 13.56 -0.19
N LEU A 216 -16.69 14.78 -0.16
CA LEU A 216 -16.49 15.80 -1.20
C LEU A 216 -15.38 16.79 -0.84
N SER A 217 -15.07 16.95 0.45
CA SER A 217 -14.10 17.93 0.95
C SER A 217 -12.63 17.69 0.56
N ASP A 218 -12.25 16.44 0.28
CA ASP A 218 -10.84 15.99 0.17
C ASP A 218 -9.98 16.51 1.34
N LYS A 219 -10.54 16.66 2.55
CA LYS A 219 -9.86 17.25 3.72
C LYS A 219 -8.56 16.51 4.03
N GLY A 220 -7.46 17.22 4.24
CA GLY A 220 -6.20 16.65 4.74
C GLY A 220 -5.02 17.62 4.65
N PRO A 221 -3.81 17.21 5.09
CA PRO A 221 -2.60 18.04 5.00
C PRO A 221 -2.28 18.54 3.59
N TRP A 222 -2.68 17.80 2.56
CA TRP A 222 -2.49 18.16 1.16
C TRP A 222 -3.27 19.39 0.70
N ASN A 223 -4.22 19.89 1.50
CA ASN A 223 -4.93 21.15 1.25
C ASN A 223 -4.47 22.30 2.17
N ASN A 224 -3.40 22.11 2.96
CA ASN A 224 -2.81 23.19 3.76
C ASN A 224 -1.75 23.94 2.95
N PRO A 225 -1.96 25.24 2.64
CA PRO A 225 -1.03 26.05 1.85
C PRO A 225 0.40 26.05 2.38
N GLU A 226 0.59 26.18 3.69
CA GLU A 226 1.92 26.21 4.30
C GLU A 226 2.68 24.90 4.06
N ILE A 227 1.97 23.77 4.11
CA ILE A 227 2.57 22.45 3.89
C ILE A 227 2.86 22.24 2.40
N THR A 228 1.98 22.68 1.51
CA THR A 228 2.20 22.58 0.07
C THR A 228 3.33 23.47 -0.41
N ASP A 229 3.50 24.65 0.19
CA ASP A 229 4.59 25.57 -0.13
C ASP A 229 5.94 24.98 0.28
N VAL A 230 6.00 24.36 1.47
CA VAL A 230 7.19 23.60 1.92
C VAL A 230 7.50 22.47 0.95
N LEU A 231 6.50 21.71 0.51
CA LEU A 231 6.70 20.64 -0.47
C LEU A 231 7.24 21.16 -1.81
N GLN A 232 6.68 22.25 -2.33
CA GLN A 232 7.13 22.89 -3.57
C GLN A 232 8.58 23.37 -3.45
N ALA A 233 8.95 23.98 -2.32
CA ALA A 233 10.33 24.42 -2.08
C ALA A 233 11.32 23.23 -2.04
N ILE A 234 10.93 22.09 -1.44
CA ILE A 234 11.74 20.87 -1.44
C ILE A 234 11.93 20.36 -2.87
N SER A 235 10.85 20.24 -3.64
CA SER A 235 10.91 19.76 -5.04
C SER A 235 11.70 20.69 -5.95
N ALA A 236 11.60 22.01 -5.77
CA ALA A 236 12.38 22.99 -6.52
C ALA A 236 13.88 22.89 -6.20
N ASN A 237 14.24 22.67 -4.93
CA ASN A 237 15.63 22.45 -4.55
C ASN A 237 16.19 21.15 -5.11
N GLU A 238 15.40 20.06 -5.15
CA GLU A 238 15.82 18.80 -5.77
C GLU A 238 16.05 18.96 -7.28
N MET A 239 15.18 19.71 -7.98
CA MET A 239 15.35 20.03 -9.40
C MET A 239 16.57 20.94 -9.66
N ASN A 240 16.79 21.96 -8.82
CA ASN A 240 17.97 22.82 -8.93
C ASN A 240 19.27 22.07 -8.61
N SER A 241 19.22 21.07 -7.71
CA SER A 241 20.35 20.17 -7.43
C SER A 241 20.70 19.29 -8.64
N THR A 242 19.72 19.00 -9.51
CA THR A 242 19.95 18.30 -10.78
C THR A 242 20.34 19.25 -11.92
N ASP A 243 19.97 20.53 -11.86
CA ASP A 243 20.32 21.54 -12.88
C ASP A 243 21.68 22.24 -12.61
N GLU A 244 22.23 22.17 -11.38
CA GLU A 244 23.63 22.52 -11.09
C GLU A 244 24.65 21.49 -11.61
N TYR A 245 24.19 20.40 -12.24
CA TYR A 245 25.01 19.52 -13.08
C TYR A 245 25.12 20.03 -14.54
N GLY A 246 25.40 21.32 -14.69
CA GLY A 246 26.01 21.89 -15.90
C GLY A 246 27.55 21.87 -15.81
N GLY A 247 28.12 20.83 -15.19
CA GLY A 247 29.53 20.71 -14.86
C GLY A 247 30.35 20.12 -16.00
N ASP A 248 31.53 20.72 -16.22
CA ASP A 248 32.59 20.27 -17.13
C ASP A 248 32.76 18.73 -17.14
N ALA A 249 33.03 18.13 -18.31
CA ALA A 249 33.14 16.68 -18.50
C ALA A 249 34.18 16.01 -17.56
N SER A 250 35.09 16.81 -16.99
CA SER A 250 36.05 16.36 -15.96
C SER A 250 35.41 16.12 -14.58
N GLU A 251 34.34 16.84 -14.25
CA GLU A 251 33.66 16.82 -12.96
C GLU A 251 32.57 15.75 -12.90
N GLU A 252 31.85 15.51 -14.01
CA GLU A 252 30.98 14.35 -14.18
C GLU A 252 31.75 13.02 -14.04
N ALA A 253 32.94 12.94 -14.67
CA ALA A 253 33.82 11.80 -14.54
C ALA A 253 34.29 11.59 -13.08
N ALA A 254 34.55 12.67 -12.34
CA ALA A 254 34.94 12.60 -10.93
C ALA A 254 33.79 12.12 -10.02
N VAL A 255 32.57 12.60 -10.26
CA VAL A 255 31.36 12.17 -9.52
C VAL A 255 31.04 10.72 -9.82
N GLN A 256 31.13 10.30 -11.07
CA GLN A 256 30.87 8.93 -11.48
C GLN A 256 31.91 7.97 -10.89
N ASN A 257 33.18 8.39 -10.84
CA ASN A 257 34.25 7.64 -10.19
C ASN A 257 34.04 7.53 -8.66
N ARG A 258 33.58 8.59 -7.98
CA ARG A 258 33.20 8.53 -6.55
C ARG A 258 32.02 7.58 -6.31
N LYS A 259 31.01 7.59 -7.17
CA LYS A 259 29.86 6.65 -7.09
C LYS A 259 30.33 5.20 -7.28
N ILE A 260 31.22 4.94 -8.23
CA ILE A 260 31.82 3.62 -8.45
C ILE A 260 32.61 3.18 -7.20
N GLN A 261 33.46 4.05 -6.64
CA GLN A 261 34.23 3.74 -5.43
C GLN A 261 33.34 3.43 -4.22
N ALA A 262 32.24 4.17 -4.04
CA ALA A 262 31.27 3.93 -2.98
C ALA A 262 30.54 2.58 -3.17
N LEU A 263 30.14 2.27 -4.40
CA LEU A 263 29.52 0.98 -4.75
C LEU A 263 30.50 -0.19 -4.56
N GLU A 264 31.76 -0.03 -4.95
CA GLU A 264 32.80 -1.04 -4.72
C GLU A 264 33.07 -1.25 -3.23
N ALA A 265 33.06 -0.19 -2.42
CA ALA A 265 33.21 -0.31 -0.97
C ALA A 265 32.03 -1.06 -0.34
N ALA A 266 30.80 -0.73 -0.74
CA ALA A 266 29.60 -1.43 -0.30
C ALA A 266 29.61 -2.90 -0.75
N LEU A 267 30.07 -3.18 -1.97
CA LEU A 267 30.20 -4.54 -2.50
C LEU A 267 31.24 -5.36 -1.72
N ARG A 268 32.37 -4.75 -1.34
CA ARG A 268 33.38 -5.39 -0.48
C ARG A 268 32.82 -5.71 0.90
N ASP A 269 32.07 -4.79 1.51
CA ASP A 269 31.44 -5.02 2.82
C ASP A 269 30.39 -6.14 2.75
N ALA A 270 29.55 -6.13 1.70
CA ALA A 270 28.58 -7.18 1.45
C ALA A 270 29.24 -8.56 1.25
N LYS A 271 30.34 -8.64 0.51
CA LYS A 271 31.11 -9.89 0.34
C LYS A 271 31.64 -10.42 1.67
N LYS A 272 32.23 -9.57 2.51
CA LYS A 272 32.69 -9.97 3.85
C LYS A 272 31.55 -10.51 4.73
N LYS A 273 30.37 -9.89 4.65
CA LYS A 273 29.18 -10.37 5.39
C LYS A 273 28.69 -11.73 4.87
N ILE A 274 28.75 -11.97 3.56
CA ILE A 274 28.42 -13.27 2.97
C ILE A 274 29.41 -14.33 3.45
N GLU A 275 30.71 -14.07 3.39
CA GLU A 275 31.74 -15.00 3.89
C GLU A 275 31.54 -15.33 5.37
N ALA A 276 31.21 -14.34 6.21
CA ALA A 276 30.91 -14.56 7.61
C ALA A 276 29.65 -15.41 7.84
N LEU A 277 28.61 -15.22 7.03
CA LEU A 277 27.39 -16.04 7.07
C LEU A 277 27.64 -17.47 6.60
N GLU A 278 28.47 -17.66 5.57
CA GLU A 278 28.86 -18.99 5.09
C GLU A 278 29.67 -19.75 6.15
N ALA A 279 30.60 -19.08 6.83
CA ALA A 279 31.33 -19.67 7.95
C ALA A 279 30.40 -20.08 9.10
N ALA A 280 29.49 -19.18 9.52
CA ALA A 280 28.51 -19.49 10.57
C ALA A 280 27.56 -20.64 10.18
N LEU A 281 27.20 -20.74 8.90
CA LEU A 281 26.39 -21.84 8.38
C LEU A 281 27.15 -23.17 8.45
N GLU A 282 28.43 -23.18 8.11
CA GLU A 282 29.25 -24.40 8.18
C GLU A 282 29.46 -24.86 9.63
N ASP A 283 29.71 -23.93 10.56
CA ASP A 283 29.74 -24.23 12.00
C ASP A 283 28.43 -24.86 12.47
N THR A 284 27.29 -24.29 12.05
CA THR A 284 25.96 -24.81 12.39
C THR A 284 25.76 -26.23 11.85
N LYS A 285 26.21 -26.52 10.63
CA LYS A 285 26.15 -27.88 10.06
C LYS A 285 27.01 -28.87 10.83
N ASN A 286 28.18 -28.44 11.32
CA ASN A 286 29.05 -29.30 12.12
C ASN A 286 28.40 -29.65 13.47
N VAL A 287 27.81 -28.66 14.15
CA VAL A 287 27.02 -28.90 15.38
C VAL A 287 25.86 -29.87 15.12
N LEU A 288 25.16 -29.73 13.99
CA LEU A 288 24.08 -30.65 13.62
C LEU A 288 24.58 -32.08 13.39
N LYS A 289 25.75 -32.27 12.76
CA LYS A 289 26.35 -33.61 12.58
C LYS A 289 26.71 -34.24 13.93
N GLU A 290 27.31 -33.49 14.84
CA GLU A 290 27.64 -33.97 16.19
C GLU A 290 26.39 -34.37 16.98
N LEU A 291 25.32 -33.54 16.90
CA LEU A 291 24.04 -33.86 17.54
C LEU A 291 23.42 -35.14 16.97
N VAL A 292 23.48 -35.35 15.65
CA VAL A 292 22.99 -36.58 15.02
C VAL A 292 23.76 -37.79 15.54
N GLN A 293 25.09 -37.71 15.58
CA GLN A 293 25.93 -38.79 16.09
C GLN A 293 25.63 -39.10 17.56
N HIS A 294 25.45 -38.07 18.40
CA HIS A 294 25.10 -38.27 19.80
C HIS A 294 23.72 -38.91 19.99
N VAL A 295 22.74 -38.55 19.16
CA VAL A 295 21.42 -39.19 19.16
C VAL A 295 21.52 -40.67 18.76
N GLU A 296 22.39 -41.02 17.82
CA GLU A 296 22.63 -42.42 17.43
C GLU A 296 23.31 -43.23 18.55
N GLU A 297 24.28 -42.65 19.25
CA GLU A 297 24.94 -43.26 20.43
C GLU A 297 23.96 -43.49 21.59
N LEU A 298 23.06 -42.54 21.85
CA LEU A 298 22.00 -42.69 22.87
C LEU A 298 21.01 -43.79 22.49
N ARG A 299 20.72 -43.97 21.20
CA ARG A 299 19.85 -45.04 20.71
C ARG A 299 20.51 -46.42 20.83
N SER A 300 21.81 -46.54 20.55
CA SER A 300 22.53 -47.82 20.68
C SER A 300 22.68 -48.24 22.14
N THR A 301 23.03 -47.32 23.03
CA THR A 301 23.11 -47.59 24.49
C THR A 301 21.73 -47.92 25.09
N SER A 302 20.66 -47.26 24.65
CA SER A 302 19.29 -47.62 25.06
C SER A 302 18.89 -49.04 24.63
N TRP A 303 19.40 -49.53 23.49
CA TRP A 303 19.14 -50.88 22.99
C TRP A 303 19.95 -51.95 23.76
N GLU A 304 21.18 -51.66 24.15
CA GLU A 304 22.02 -52.56 24.98
C GLU A 304 21.48 -52.74 26.41
N VAL A 305 20.93 -51.67 27.00
CA VAL A 305 20.28 -51.75 28.33
C VAL A 305 19.00 -52.59 28.28
N GLN A 306 18.25 -52.54 27.17
CA GLN A 306 17.05 -53.35 26.98
C GLN A 306 17.35 -54.83 26.68
N SER A 307 18.48 -55.14 26.03
CA SER A 307 18.86 -56.52 25.70
C SER A 307 19.54 -57.28 26.83
N THR A 308 20.13 -56.58 27.82
CA THR A 308 20.74 -57.16 29.02
C THR A 308 19.76 -57.37 30.18
N SER A 309 18.52 -56.89 30.04
CA SER A 309 17.45 -56.99 31.05
C SER A 309 16.44 -58.13 30.78
N ASN A 310 16.76 -59.04 29.85
CA ASN A 310 15.95 -60.23 29.52
C ASN A 310 16.72 -61.53 29.79
#